data_AF-A0AA37TBF4-F1
#
_entry.id   AF-A0AA37TBF4-F1
#
_cell.length_a   1.000
_cell.length_b   1.000
_cell.length_c   1.000
_cell.angle_alpha   90.00
_cell.angle_beta   90.00
_cell.angle_gamma   90.00
#
_symmetry.space_group_name_H-M   'P 1'
#
loop_
_entity.id
_entity.type
_entity.pdbx_description
1 polymer ?
#
loop_
_entity_poly.entity_id
_entity_poly.type
_entity_poly.pdbx_seq_one_letter_code
_entity_poly.pdbx_strand_id
1 'polypeptide(L)'
;MKSVASQIYAAGVFSASVVCAGSVLAEPLPLSRGNYVQADLACGGAPLAALRTYDGQGLGGPHDSKCVSKIIDAHGKTYKIATSCAAAGDGSPVVPTTTSETVFVQSRASFKIVDASAGDRGGVSFKLCAGNK
;
A
#
# COMPACT_ATOMS: atom_id res chain seq x y z
N MET A 1 -63.23 39.38 -16.29
CA MET A 1 -62.73 38.57 -15.16
C MET A 1 -61.62 37.66 -15.69
N LYS A 2 -60.41 37.72 -15.09
CA LYS A 2 -59.34 36.69 -14.96
C LYS A 2 -59.06 35.75 -16.16
N SER A 3 -57.85 35.41 -16.59
CA SER A 3 -56.46 35.68 -16.18
C SER A 3 -55.57 35.07 -17.28
N VAL A 4 -54.40 35.66 -17.50
CA VAL A 4 -53.32 35.20 -18.39
C VAL A 4 -52.51 34.09 -17.71
N ALA A 5 -51.93 33.15 -18.47
CA ALA A 5 -50.55 32.62 -18.35
C ALA A 5 -50.42 31.29 -19.14
N SER A 6 -49.72 31.23 -20.27
CA SER A 6 -48.26 31.25 -20.46
C SER A 6 -47.65 29.84 -20.36
N GLN A 7 -47.17 29.36 -21.52
CA GLN A 7 -46.35 28.17 -21.69
C GLN A 7 -45.05 28.27 -20.90
N ILE A 8 -44.54 27.16 -20.36
CA ILE A 8 -43.10 26.90 -20.24
C ILE A 8 -42.85 25.41 -20.49
N TYR A 9 -42.21 25.10 -21.62
CA TYR A 9 -41.51 23.85 -21.88
C TYR A 9 -40.27 23.79 -20.98
N ALA A 10 -40.20 22.84 -20.06
CA ALA A 10 -38.97 22.55 -19.32
C ALA A 10 -38.22 21.42 -20.04
N ALA A 11 -37.21 21.79 -20.83
CA ALA A 11 -36.22 20.87 -21.34
C ALA A 11 -35.43 20.30 -20.15
N GLY A 12 -35.55 18.98 -19.93
CA GLY A 12 -34.81 18.28 -18.88
C GLY A 12 -33.33 18.23 -19.20
N VAL A 13 -32.53 18.96 -18.42
CA VAL A 13 -31.06 18.89 -18.49
C VAL A 13 -30.61 17.66 -17.71
N PHE A 14 -30.36 16.55 -18.40
CA PHE A 14 -29.66 15.40 -17.82
C PHE A 14 -28.20 15.81 -17.57
N SER A 15 -27.85 16.06 -16.30
CA SER A 15 -26.45 16.19 -15.89
C SER A 15 -25.78 14.83 -16.00
N ALA A 16 -24.98 14.64 -17.04
CA ALA A 16 -24.13 13.48 -17.21
C ALA A 16 -22.91 13.62 -16.29
N SER A 17 -22.90 12.87 -15.19
CA SER A 17 -21.70 12.71 -14.37
C SER A 17 -20.66 11.93 -15.16
N VAL A 18 -19.65 12.63 -15.68
CA VAL A 18 -18.47 12.00 -16.27
C VAL A 18 -17.68 11.34 -15.14
N VAL A 19 -17.77 10.01 -15.05
CA VAL A 19 -16.85 9.22 -14.24
C VAL A 19 -15.53 9.15 -14.99
N CYS A 20 -14.59 10.02 -14.64
CA CYS A 20 -13.21 9.86 -15.06
C CYS A 20 -12.65 8.58 -14.40
N ALA A 21 -12.63 7.48 -15.15
CA ALA A 21 -11.84 6.31 -14.79
C ALA A 21 -10.35 6.66 -14.96
N GLY A 22 -9.79 7.32 -13.95
CA GLY A 22 -8.35 7.59 -13.89
C GLY A 22 -7.61 6.26 -13.72
N SER A 23 -6.76 5.93 -14.68
CA SER A 23 -5.74 4.90 -14.51
C SER A 23 -4.74 5.39 -13.46
N VAL A 24 -5.00 5.08 -12.20
CA VAL A 24 -4.04 5.31 -11.11
C VAL A 24 -2.84 4.42 -11.41
N LEU A 25 -1.79 5.00 -11.98
CA LEU A 25 -0.46 4.38 -11.94
C LEU A 25 -0.21 4.07 -10.47
N ALA A 26 -0.04 2.79 -10.14
CA ALA A 26 0.13 2.36 -8.76
C ALA A 26 1.34 3.09 -8.17
N GLU A 27 1.07 4.08 -7.33
CA GLU A 27 2.12 4.93 -6.79
C GLU A 27 2.94 4.10 -5.79
N PRO A 28 4.28 4.22 -5.81
CA PRO A 28 5.09 3.48 -4.86
C PRO A 28 4.78 3.94 -3.43
N LEU A 29 4.95 3.04 -2.46
CA LEU A 29 4.90 3.42 -1.06
C LEU A 29 5.92 4.55 -0.80
N PRO A 30 5.58 5.58 0.00
CA PRO A 30 6.45 6.72 0.28
C PRO A 30 7.57 6.37 1.28
N LEU A 31 8.26 5.26 1.04
CA LEU A 31 9.38 4.72 1.80
C LEU A 31 10.69 4.91 1.03
N SER A 32 11.78 5.02 1.78
CA SER A 32 13.13 4.94 1.24
C SER A 32 13.45 3.50 0.87
N ARG A 33 14.20 3.30 -0.22
CA ARG A 33 14.71 1.97 -0.57
C ARG A 33 15.69 1.48 0.51
N GLY A 34 15.63 0.21 0.87
CA GLY A 34 16.57 -0.43 1.78
C GLY A 34 15.99 -1.57 2.61
N ASN A 35 16.80 -2.02 3.57
CA ASN A 35 16.45 -3.06 4.52
C ASN A 35 15.87 -2.43 5.78
N TYR A 36 14.77 -2.98 6.26
CA TYR A 36 14.06 -2.57 7.45
C TYR A 36 14.09 -3.72 8.47
N VAL A 37 14.19 -3.36 9.73
CA VAL A 37 14.13 -4.31 10.85
C VAL A 37 12.99 -3.91 11.78
N GLN A 38 12.39 -4.87 12.49
CA GLN A 38 11.48 -4.56 13.60
C GLN A 38 12.11 -3.53 14.55
N ALA A 39 11.32 -2.53 14.94
CA ALA A 39 11.82 -1.28 15.50
C ALA A 39 12.54 -1.45 16.85
N ASP A 40 12.19 -2.48 17.60
CA ASP A 40 12.76 -2.88 18.90
C ASP A 40 14.07 -3.67 18.78
N LEU A 41 14.46 -4.10 17.58
CA LEU A 41 15.68 -4.87 17.34
C LEU A 41 16.82 -4.01 16.79
N ALA A 42 18.04 -4.51 16.96
CA ALA A 42 19.22 -3.93 16.32
C ALA A 42 19.29 -4.31 14.83
N CYS A 43 19.89 -3.45 14.01
CA CYS A 43 20.07 -3.74 12.58
C CYS A 43 21.01 -4.91 12.29
N GLY A 44 22.01 -5.13 13.15
CA GLY A 44 22.92 -6.26 13.04
C GLY A 44 22.41 -7.47 13.82
N GLY A 45 22.43 -8.66 13.20
CA GLY A 45 22.12 -9.92 13.86
C GLY A 45 20.64 -10.16 14.15
N ALA A 46 19.73 -9.35 13.59
CA ALA A 46 18.30 -9.58 13.71
C ALA A 46 17.89 -10.91 13.05
N PRO A 47 16.91 -11.63 13.63
CA PRO A 47 16.37 -12.84 13.01
C PRO A 47 15.72 -12.48 11.67
N LEU A 48 15.81 -13.39 10.69
CA LEU A 48 15.28 -13.19 9.35
C LEU A 48 13.79 -12.78 9.37
N ALA A 49 12.97 -13.41 10.21
CA ALA A 49 11.55 -13.08 10.34
C ALA A 49 11.26 -11.62 10.76
N ALA A 50 12.25 -10.91 11.31
CA ALA A 50 12.11 -9.51 11.70
C ALA A 50 12.56 -8.52 10.60
N LEU A 51 12.99 -9.01 9.44
CA LEU A 51 13.49 -8.19 8.35
C LEU A 51 12.43 -8.00 7.26
N ARG A 52 12.44 -6.82 6.66
CA ARG A 52 11.74 -6.48 5.43
C ARG A 52 12.68 -5.76 4.48
N THR A 53 12.42 -5.85 3.18
CA THR A 53 13.17 -5.15 2.15
C THR A 53 12.19 -4.38 1.28
N TYR A 54 12.53 -3.13 0.98
CA TYR A 54 11.80 -2.31 0.02
C TYR A 54 12.74 -1.80 -1.05
N ASP A 55 12.46 -2.14 -2.32
CA ASP A 55 13.27 -1.75 -3.48
C ASP A 55 12.64 -0.60 -4.29
N GLY A 56 11.51 -0.05 -3.82
CA GLY A 56 10.74 0.95 -4.53
C GLY A 56 9.66 0.39 -5.46
N GLN A 57 9.61 -0.94 -5.64
CA GLN A 57 8.56 -1.65 -6.38
C GLN A 57 7.70 -2.50 -5.46
N GLY A 58 8.31 -3.17 -4.47
CA GLY A 58 7.58 -4.05 -3.55
C GLY A 58 8.21 -4.15 -2.18
N LEU A 59 7.36 -4.43 -1.18
CA LEU A 59 7.77 -4.75 0.18
C LEU A 59 7.83 -6.27 0.34
N GLY A 60 9.02 -6.82 0.57
CA GLY A 60 9.25 -8.26 0.73
C GLY A 60 9.89 -8.62 2.06
N GLY A 61 9.85 -9.90 2.41
CA GLY A 61 10.67 -10.52 3.45
C GLY A 61 11.97 -11.16 2.90
N PRO A 62 12.77 -11.79 3.77
CA PRO A 62 14.10 -12.33 3.43
C PRO A 62 14.12 -13.44 2.38
N HIS A 63 13.01 -14.16 2.24
CA HIS A 63 12.88 -15.29 1.31
C HIS A 63 12.08 -14.92 0.06
N ASP A 64 11.70 -13.65 -0.07
CA ASP A 64 10.94 -13.17 -1.21
C ASP A 64 11.87 -12.60 -2.28
N SER A 65 11.45 -12.73 -3.53
CA SER A 65 12.13 -12.17 -4.70
C SER A 65 11.11 -11.57 -5.66
N LYS A 66 11.55 -10.59 -6.47
CA LYS A 66 10.74 -9.95 -7.51
C LYS A 66 9.38 -9.44 -6.99
N CYS A 67 9.38 -8.87 -5.79
CA CYS A 67 8.16 -8.35 -5.18
C CYS A 67 7.64 -7.11 -5.92
N VAL A 68 6.33 -7.06 -6.14
CA VAL A 68 5.63 -5.90 -6.68
C VAL A 68 4.42 -5.62 -5.80
N SER A 69 4.41 -4.45 -5.16
CA SER A 69 3.31 -3.96 -4.34
C SER A 69 2.45 -2.99 -5.14
N LYS A 70 1.13 -3.17 -5.08
CA LYS A 70 0.15 -2.22 -5.61
C LYS A 70 -0.63 -1.62 -4.45
N ILE A 71 -0.71 -0.30 -4.38
CA ILE A 71 -1.64 0.37 -3.47
C ILE A 71 -3.06 0.15 -4.02
N ILE A 72 -3.90 -0.52 -3.25
CA ILE A 72 -5.30 -0.82 -3.60
C ILE A 72 -6.29 0.06 -2.84
N ASP A 73 -5.86 0.70 -1.76
CA ASP A 73 -6.61 1.74 -1.03
C ASP A 73 -5.63 2.64 -0.25
N ALA A 74 -5.96 3.91 -0.09
CA ALA A 74 -5.09 4.88 0.59
C ALA A 74 -5.90 5.95 1.34
N HIS A 75 -5.58 6.13 2.63
CA HIS A 75 -6.19 7.12 3.51
C HIS A 75 -5.10 7.81 4.34
N GLY A 76 -4.75 9.05 3.98
CA GLY A 76 -3.68 9.79 4.64
C GLY A 76 -2.33 9.06 4.53
N LYS A 77 -1.83 8.56 5.66
CA LYS A 77 -0.55 7.81 5.76
C LYS A 77 -0.74 6.29 5.81
N THR A 78 -1.97 5.81 5.66
CA THR A 78 -2.31 4.39 5.70
C THR A 78 -2.59 3.89 4.29
N TYR A 79 -1.92 2.81 3.91
CA TYR A 79 -1.99 2.22 2.57
C TYR A 79 -2.37 0.75 2.69
N LYS A 80 -3.45 0.35 2.06
CA LYS A 80 -3.71 -1.08 1.81
C LYS A 80 -2.97 -1.46 0.55
N ILE A 81 -2.07 -2.42 0.65
CA ILE A 81 -1.29 -2.91 -0.47
C ILE A 81 -1.64 -4.36 -0.79
N ALA A 82 -1.62 -4.70 -2.07
CA ALA A 82 -1.54 -6.07 -2.55
C ALA A 82 -0.12 -6.30 -3.09
N THR A 83 0.63 -7.21 -2.47
CA THR A 83 2.00 -7.52 -2.85
C THR A 83 2.08 -8.90 -3.46
N SER A 84 2.63 -8.98 -4.67
CA SER A 84 2.96 -10.24 -5.32
C SER A 84 4.46 -10.48 -5.26
N CYS A 85 4.91 -11.62 -4.73
CA CYS A 85 6.31 -12.00 -4.63
C CYS A 85 6.52 -13.43 -5.13
N ALA A 86 7.67 -13.70 -5.77
CA ALA A 86 8.13 -15.04 -6.12
C ALA A 86 9.11 -15.57 -5.04
N ALA A 87 9.17 -16.88 -4.82
CA ALA A 87 10.11 -17.46 -3.86
C ALA A 87 11.58 -17.27 -4.28
N ALA A 88 12.47 -16.96 -3.32
CA ALA A 88 13.90 -16.77 -3.54
C ALA A 88 14.71 -18.09 -3.55
N GLY A 89 14.11 -19.23 -3.92
CA GLY A 89 14.82 -20.48 -4.13
C GLY A 89 14.90 -21.44 -2.94
N ASP A 90 13.91 -21.42 -2.05
CA ASP A 90 13.72 -22.39 -0.95
C ASP A 90 13.03 -23.70 -1.39
N GLY A 91 12.69 -23.84 -2.67
CA GLY A 91 11.93 -24.97 -3.22
C GLY A 91 10.41 -24.76 -3.26
N SER A 92 9.91 -23.65 -2.72
CA SER A 92 8.50 -23.24 -2.86
C SER A 92 8.18 -22.86 -4.32
N PRO A 93 6.91 -22.96 -4.77
CA PRO A 93 6.54 -22.69 -6.16
C PRO A 93 7.07 -21.34 -6.66
N VAL A 94 7.71 -21.35 -7.83
CA VAL A 94 8.21 -20.14 -8.54
C VAL A 94 7.06 -19.18 -8.88
N VAL A 95 5.82 -19.67 -8.85
CA VAL A 95 4.61 -18.88 -9.13
C VAL A 95 4.45 -17.80 -8.06
N PRO A 96 4.37 -16.52 -8.45
CA PRO A 96 4.18 -15.46 -7.50
C PRO A 96 2.90 -15.65 -6.68
N THR A 97 3.01 -15.48 -5.37
CA THR A 97 1.85 -15.45 -4.46
C THR A 97 1.53 -14.01 -4.11
N THR A 98 0.23 -13.69 -4.02
CA THR A 98 -0.23 -12.33 -3.68
C THR A 98 -0.84 -12.32 -2.29
N THR A 99 -0.35 -11.43 -1.43
CA THR A 99 -0.90 -11.16 -0.10
C THR A 99 -1.36 -9.71 0.00
N SER A 100 -2.31 -9.44 0.90
CA SER A 100 -2.77 -8.07 1.18
C SER A 100 -2.41 -7.67 2.60
N GLU A 101 -1.85 -6.48 2.77
CA GLU A 101 -1.44 -5.94 4.06
C GLU A 101 -1.81 -4.47 4.17
N THR A 102 -1.98 -3.97 5.40
CA THR A 102 -2.17 -2.54 5.65
C THR A 102 -0.89 -1.96 6.24
N VAL A 103 -0.34 -0.93 5.60
CA VAL A 103 0.91 -0.28 5.98
C VAL A 103 0.64 1.16 6.40
N PHE A 104 0.96 1.49 7.64
CA PHE A 104 0.98 2.86 8.13
C PHE A 104 2.40 3.43 8.00
N VAL A 105 2.61 4.39 7.11
CA VAL A 105 3.91 5.01 6.88
C VAL A 105 4.09 6.20 7.82
N GLN A 106 4.86 6.02 8.88
CA GLN A 106 5.14 7.09 9.85
C GLN A 106 6.06 8.15 9.24
N SER A 107 7.11 7.71 8.54
CA SER A 107 8.11 8.53 7.86
C SER A 107 8.67 7.77 6.65
N ARG A 108 9.51 8.42 5.83
CA ARG A 108 10.21 7.72 4.73
C ARG A 108 11.12 6.59 5.22
N ALA A 109 11.47 6.55 6.51
CA ALA A 109 12.38 5.57 7.10
C ALA A 109 11.71 4.67 8.15
N SER A 110 10.39 4.76 8.33
CA SER A 110 9.68 3.94 9.31
C SER A 110 8.22 3.70 8.94
N PHE A 111 7.76 2.49 9.16
CA PHE A 111 6.38 2.08 8.92
C PHE A 111 5.92 1.05 9.93
N LYS A 112 4.62 0.78 9.93
CA LYS A 112 4.00 -0.26 10.74
C LYS A 112 3.11 -1.10 9.83
N ILE A 113 3.24 -2.43 9.88
CA ILE A 113 2.26 -3.35 9.28
C ILE A 113 1.17 -3.53 10.32
N VAL A 114 -0.06 -3.16 9.98
CA VAL A 114 -1.23 -3.24 10.85
C VAL A 114 -1.90 -4.58 10.62
N ASP A 115 -2.06 -5.36 11.69
CA ASP A 115 -2.87 -6.57 11.65
C ASP A 115 -4.34 -6.16 11.51
N ALA A 116 -4.99 -6.55 10.41
CA ALA A 116 -6.38 -6.23 10.15
C ALA A 116 -7.33 -6.66 11.29
N SER A 117 -6.93 -7.67 12.07
CA SER A 117 -7.68 -8.21 13.21
C SER A 117 -7.49 -7.42 14.52
N ALA A 118 -6.49 -6.54 14.63
CA ALA A 118 -6.11 -5.90 15.89
C ALA A 118 -6.36 -4.38 15.92
N GLY A 119 -6.90 -3.81 14.84
CA GLY A 119 -7.17 -2.37 14.70
C GLY A 119 -5.90 -1.50 14.79
N ASP A 120 -6.06 -0.19 14.94
CA ASP A 120 -4.95 0.79 14.89
C ASP A 120 -3.86 0.60 15.96
N ARG A 121 -4.15 -0.18 17.01
CA ARG A 121 -3.24 -0.43 18.14
C ARG A 121 -2.37 -1.68 17.96
N GLY A 122 -2.80 -2.66 17.18
CA GLY A 122 -1.99 -3.85 16.87
C GLY A 122 -1.08 -3.66 15.66
N GLY A 123 -0.12 -4.56 15.47
CA GLY A 123 0.82 -4.55 14.35
C GLY A 123 2.29 -4.38 14.74
N VAL A 124 3.16 -4.59 13.74
CA VAL A 124 4.61 -4.63 13.91
C VAL A 124 5.25 -3.40 13.28
N SER A 125 6.03 -2.65 14.07
CA SER A 125 6.75 -1.45 13.61
C SER A 125 8.11 -1.83 13.05
N PHE A 126 8.52 -1.18 11.97
CA PHE A 126 9.78 -1.37 11.28
C PHE A 126 10.52 -0.04 11.10
N LYS A 127 11.85 -0.08 11.22
CA LYS A 127 12.75 1.05 10.99
C LYS A 127 13.78 0.70 9.92
N LEU A 128 14.12 1.69 9.09
CA LEU A 128 15.16 1.55 8.08
C LEU A 128 16.51 1.36 8.78
N CYS A 129 17.24 0.33 8.36
CA CYS A 129 18.64 0.20 8.69
C CYS A 129 19.46 1.03 7.72
N ALA A 130 20.11 2.07 8.23
CA ALA A 130 21.13 2.78 7.46
C ALA A 130 22.19 1.75 7.06
N GLY A 131 22.36 1.54 5.75
CA GLY A 131 23.37 0.63 5.25
C GLY A 131 24.73 1.08 5.75
N ASN A 132 25.38 0.27 6.58
CA ASN A 132 26.84 0.22 6.52
C ASN A 132 27.13 -0.36 5.13
N LYS A 133 27.56 0.52 4.22
CA LYS A 133 28.10 0.10 2.93
C LYS A 133 29.32 -0.80 3.14
#